data_AF-A0A0G4PJK0-F1
#
_entry.id   AF-A0A0G4PJK0-F1
#
_cell.length_a   1.000
_cell.length_b   1.000
_cell.length_c   1.000
_cell.angle_alpha   90.00
_cell.angle_beta   90.00
_cell.angle_gamma   90.00
#
_symmetry.space_group_name_H-M   'P 1'
#
loop_
_entity.id
_entity.type
_entity.pdbx_description
1 polymer ?
#
loop_
_entity_poly.entity_id
_entity_poly.type
_entity_poly.pdbx_seq_one_letter_code
_entity_poly.pdbx_strand_id
1 'polypeptide(L)' 'MFFGKSLPFNPEQDIPSLAGKVILVTGANIGLGKQCVLEYARHQPSLIWLAARTIDKAQTAADEIR' A
#
# COMPACT_ATOMS: atom_id res chain seq x y z
N MET A 1 -17.52 13.29 19.30
CA MET A 1 -16.82 12.66 18.16
C MET A 1 -16.75 13.71 17.05
N PHE A 2 -15.60 14.36 16.87
CA PHE A 2 -15.43 15.41 15.86
C PHE A 2 -15.17 14.75 14.51
N PHE A 3 -16.21 14.51 13.71
CA PHE A 3 -16.02 14.31 12.28
C PHE A 3 -15.84 15.68 11.64
N GLY A 4 -14.63 16.23 11.76
CA GLY A 4 -14.22 17.35 10.92
C GLY A 4 -14.37 16.95 9.45
N LYS A 5 -14.80 17.88 8.60
CA LYS A 5 -15.01 17.68 7.16
C LYS A 5 -13.72 17.10 6.55
N SER A 6 -13.71 15.80 6.22
CA SER A 6 -12.57 15.17 5.55
C SER A 6 -12.45 15.71 4.13
N LEU A 7 -11.23 16.00 3.68
CA LEU A 7 -11.00 16.23 2.27
C LEU A 7 -11.32 14.93 1.50
N PRO A 8 -12.01 15.01 0.36
CA PRO A 8 -12.19 13.83 -0.49
C PRO A 8 -10.80 13.34 -0.91
N PHE A 9 -10.59 12.02 -0.87
CA PHE A 9 -9.36 11.38 -1.32
C PHE A 9 -9.72 10.27 -2.30
N ASN A 10 -9.20 10.36 -3.51
CA ASN A 10 -9.25 9.33 -4.53
C ASN A 10 -7.83 8.76 -4.70
N PRO A 11 -7.55 7.53 -4.21
CA PRO A 11 -6.21 6.96 -4.26
C PRO A 11 -5.65 6.84 -5.68
N GLU A 12 -6.49 6.61 -6.69
CA GLU A 12 -6.05 6.48 -8.08
C GLU A 12 -5.50 7.79 -8.66
N GLN A 13 -5.92 8.94 -8.13
CA GLN A 13 -5.60 10.27 -8.66
C GLN A 13 -4.70 11.09 -7.72
N ASP A 14 -4.92 10.96 -6.41
CA ASP A 14 -4.29 11.81 -5.40
C ASP A 14 -2.95 11.26 -4.91
N ILE A 15 -2.66 9.97 -5.15
CA ILE A 15 -1.31 9.43 -4.98
C ILE A 15 -0.50 9.80 -6.23
N PRO A 16 0.59 10.57 -6.09
CA PRO A 16 1.41 10.96 -7.23
C PRO A 16 2.16 9.75 -7.81
N SER A 17 2.74 9.92 -8.99
CA SER A 17 3.64 8.91 -9.57
C SER A 17 4.75 8.52 -8.59
N LEU A 18 4.96 7.21 -8.45
CA LEU A 18 6.01 6.60 -7.62
C LEU A 18 7.15 6.06 -8.47
N ALA A 19 7.24 6.47 -9.75
CA ALA A 19 8.33 6.09 -10.65
C ALA A 19 9.71 6.33 -10.01
N GLY A 20 10.57 5.31 -10.05
CA GLY A 20 11.92 5.37 -9.48
C GLY A 20 11.97 5.16 -7.96
N LYS A 21 10.84 4.99 -7.26
CA LYS A 21 10.81 4.84 -5.80
C LYS A 21 10.93 3.38 -5.37
N VAL A 22 11.69 3.17 -4.29
CA VAL A 22 11.72 1.91 -3.54
C VAL A 22 11.03 2.15 -2.20
N ILE A 23 10.02 1.34 -1.87
CA ILE A 23 9.11 1.57 -0.75
C ILE A 23 9.14 0.36 0.18
N LEU A 24 9.22 0.58 1.50
CA LEU A 24 9.06 -0.44 2.52
C LEU A 24 7.77 -0.18 3.30
N VAL A 25 6.86 -1.15 3.32
CA VAL A 25 5.62 -1.08 4.12
C VAL A 25 5.65 -2.17 5.19
N THR A 26 5.56 -1.79 6.45
CA THR A 26 5.48 -2.72 7.59
C THR A 26 4.03 -2.99 7.96
N GLY A 27 3.74 -4.17 8.55
CA GLY A 27 2.37 -4.58 8.84
C GLY A 27 1.51 -4.76 7.58
N ALA A 28 2.17 -5.00 6.44
CA ALA A 28 1.57 -4.86 5.12
C ALA A 28 0.79 -6.10 4.63
N ASN A 29 0.65 -7.12 5.49
CA ASN A 29 -0.07 -8.34 5.12
C ASN A 29 -1.59 -8.23 5.27
N ILE A 30 -2.11 -7.23 6.01
CA ILE A 30 -3.55 -7.03 6.24
C ILE A 30 -3.90 -5.54 6.39
N GLY A 31 -5.21 -5.24 6.38
CA GLY A 31 -5.74 -3.93 6.74
C GLY A 31 -5.18 -2.79 5.89
N LEU A 32 -4.92 -1.65 6.53
CA LEU A 32 -4.43 -0.44 5.86
C LEU A 32 -3.06 -0.64 5.22
N GLY A 33 -2.15 -1.39 5.85
CA GLY A 33 -0.83 -1.66 5.27
C GLY A 33 -0.92 -2.42 3.95
N LYS A 34 -1.80 -3.42 3.86
CA LYS A 34 -2.08 -4.13 2.61
C LYS A 34 -2.69 -3.21 1.54
N GLN A 35 -3.64 -2.35 1.92
CA GLN A 35 -4.23 -1.38 1.01
C GLN A 35 -3.19 -0.36 0.51
N CYS A 36 -2.26 0.09 1.36
CA CYS A 36 -1.15 0.93 0.91
C CYS A 36 -0.31 0.25 -0.17
N VAL A 37 0.07 -1.02 0.01
CA VAL A 37 0.83 -1.76 -1.02
C VAL A 37 0.03 -1.88 -2.32
N LEU A 38 -1.27 -2.21 -2.23
CA LEU A 38 -2.16 -2.31 -3.38
C LEU A 38 -2.23 -1.00 -4.17
N GLU A 39 -2.49 0.11 -3.49
CA GLU A 39 -2.54 1.42 -4.16
C GLU A 39 -1.18 1.79 -4.71
N TYR A 40 -0.10 1.72 -3.92
CA TYR A 40 1.24 2.07 -4.38
C TYR A 40 1.68 1.29 -5.61
N ALA A 41 1.32 0.01 -5.74
CA ALA A 41 1.64 -0.81 -6.90
C ALA A 41 1.06 -0.23 -8.22
N ARG A 42 -0.07 0.49 -8.16
CA ARG A 42 -0.70 1.13 -9.33
C ARG A 42 0.05 2.36 -9.83
N HIS A 43 0.89 2.98 -9.00
CA HIS A 43 1.60 4.23 -9.34
C HIS A 43 3.03 4.02 -9.83
N GLN A 44 3.32 2.87 -10.44
CA GLN A 44 4.60 2.55 -11.12
C GLN A 44 5.85 2.67 -10.22
N PRO A 45 5.86 2.12 -8.99
CA PRO A 45 7.06 2.10 -8.16
C PRO A 45 8.13 1.21 -8.79
N SER A 46 9.41 1.46 -8.47
CA SER A 46 10.47 0.55 -8.89
C SER A 46 10.47 -0.76 -8.08
N LEU A 47 10.13 -0.69 -6.80
CA LEU A 47 10.07 -1.85 -5.91
C LEU A 47 9.24 -1.54 -4.65
N ILE A 48 8.43 -2.49 -4.22
CA ILE A 48 7.78 -2.45 -2.90
C ILE A 48 8.22 -3.68 -2.08
N TRP A 49 8.74 -3.45 -0.89
CA TRP A 49 8.96 -4.45 0.14
C TRP A 49 7.74 -4.54 1.06
N LEU A 50 7.03 -5.65 0.99
CA LEU A 50 5.93 -5.99 1.91
C LEU A 50 6.53 -6.72 3.12
N ALA A 51 6.58 -6.05 4.27
CA ALA A 51 7.10 -6.62 5.51
C ALA A 51 5.97 -6.97 6.49
N ALA A 52 5.96 -8.22 6.97
CA ALA A 52 5.08 -8.66 8.04
C ALA A 52 5.78 -9.66 8.96
N ARG A 53 5.19 -9.90 10.14
CA ARG A 53 5.73 -10.83 11.15
C ARG A 53 5.76 -12.28 10.67
N THR A 54 4.81 -12.68 9.84
CA THR A 54 4.66 -14.06 9.35
C THR A 54 4.86 -14.07 7.85
N ILE A 55 5.87 -14.82 7.38
CA ILE A 55 6.26 -14.87 5.96
C ILE A 55 5.11 -15.40 5.11
N ASP A 56 4.45 -16.49 5.51
CA ASP A 56 3.36 -17.08 4.72
C ASP A 56 2.22 -16.08 4.48
N LYS A 57 1.84 -15.31 5.51
CA LYS A 57 0.80 -14.27 5.38
C LYS A 57 1.26 -13.09 4.52
N ALA A 58 2.54 -12.72 4.58
CA ALA A 58 3.11 -11.72 3.68
C ALA A 58 3.09 -12.20 2.23
N GLN A 59 3.43 -13.47 2.00
CA GLN A 59 3.44 -14.08 0.67
C GLN A 59 2.02 -14.15 0.09
N THR A 60 1.04 -14.64 0.85
CA THR A 60 -0.38 -14.62 0.42
C THR A 60 -0.83 -13.20 0.05
N ALA A 61 -0.52 -12.20 0.88
CA ALA A 61 -0.88 -10.81 0.59
C ALA A 61 -0.19 -10.27 -0.68
N ALA A 62 1.08 -10.64 -0.91
CA ALA A 62 1.79 -10.25 -2.12
C ALA A 62 1.20 -10.92 -3.37
N ASP A 63 0.80 -12.19 -3.29
CA ASP A 63 0.21 -12.93 -4.40
C ASP A 63 -1.22 -12.44 -4.73
N GLU A 64 -1.95 -11.92 -3.75
CA GLU A 64 -3.26 -11.26 -3.97
C GLU A 64 -3.14 -9.88 -4.64
N ILE A 65 -1.96 -9.25 -4.60
CA ILE A 65 -1.71 -7.91 -5.17
C ILE A 65 -1.07 -7.98 -6.57
N ARG A 66 -0.32 -9.05 -6.86
CA ARG A 66 0.28 -9.32 -8.18
C ARG A 66 -0.78 -9.54 -9.25
#